data_AF-A0A2D5U956-F1
#
_entry.id   AF-A0A2D5U956-F1
#
_cell.length_a   1.000
_cell.length_b   1.000
_cell.length_c   1.000
_cell.angle_alpha   90.00
_cell.angle_beta   90.00
_cell.angle_gamma   90.00
#
_symmetry.space_group_name_H-M   'P 1'
#
loop_
_entity.id
_entity.type
_entity.pdbx_description
1 polymer ?
#
loop_
_entity_poly.entity_id
_entity_poly.type
_entity_poly.pdbx_seq_one_letter_code
_entity_poly.pdbx_strand_id
1 'polypeptide(L)' 'GKSKILGSLEVGKYADLIAVDEDPSINISALRNVDFVMKEGKVFKGI' A
#
# COMPACT_ATOMS: atom_id res chain seq x y z
N GLY A 1 -4.30 -10.03 16.77
CA GLY A 1 -4.26 -9.36 15.47
C GLY A 1 -3.54 -8.03 15.57
N LYS A 2 -3.10 -7.46 14.44
CA LYS A 2 -2.38 -6.17 14.35
C LYS A 2 -3.25 -5.00 13.87
N SER A 3 -4.56 -5.18 13.79
CA SER A 3 -5.51 -4.22 13.20
C SER A 3 -5.53 -2.82 13.83
N LYS A 4 -5.00 -2.67 15.06
CA LYS A 4 -4.81 -1.37 15.73
C LYS A 4 -3.75 -0.50 15.04
N ILE A 5 -2.79 -1.12 14.36
CA ILE A 5 -1.61 -0.45 13.79
C ILE A 5 -1.41 -0.73 12.29
N LEU A 6 -2.12 -1.70 11.71
CA LEU A 6 -1.96 -2.15 10.32
C LEU A 6 -3.31 -2.54 9.68
N GLY A 7 -3.33 -2.59 8.35
CA GLY A 7 -4.41 -3.19 7.55
C GLY A 7 -5.47 -2.22 7.01
N SER A 8 -5.39 -0.93 7.34
CA SER A 8 -6.19 0.13 6.71
C SER A 8 -5.48 1.47 6.78
N LEU A 9 -5.91 2.41 5.95
CA LEU A 9 -5.40 3.79 5.91
C LEU A 9 -6.20 4.67 6.88
N GLU A 10 -5.73 4.76 8.12
CA GLU A 10 -6.35 5.51 9.20
C GLU A 10 -5.27 6.22 10.04
N VAL A 11 -5.63 7.37 10.64
CA VAL A 11 -4.73 8.11 11.52
C VAL A 11 -4.33 7.24 12.72
N GLY A 12 -3.03 7.27 13.06
CA GLY A 12 -2.47 6.49 14.16
C GLY A 12 -1.97 5.09 13.79
N LYS A 13 -2.21 4.63 12.55
CA LYS A 13 -1.61 3.40 12.00
C LYS A 13 -0.29 3.69 11.30
N TYR A 14 0.48 2.63 11.03
CA TYR A 14 1.70 2.77 10.25
C TYR A 14 1.38 3.23 8.83
N ALA A 15 2.26 4.09 8.31
CA ALA A 15 2.22 4.54 6.92
C ALA A 15 2.79 3.45 6.00
N ASP A 16 2.01 2.37 5.87
CA ASP A 16 2.27 1.21 5.02
C ASP A 16 1.27 1.22 3.87
N LEU A 17 1.75 1.49 2.65
CA LEU A 17 0.89 1.51 1.48
C LEU A 17 1.67 1.20 0.19
N ILE A 18 0.92 0.75 -0.81
CA ILE A 18 1.40 0.51 -2.17
C ILE A 18 0.56 1.31 -3.15
N ALA A 19 1.12 1.63 -4.32
CA ALA A 19 0.37 2.16 -5.44
C ALA A 19 0.59 1.31 -6.70
N VAL A 20 -0.44 1.25 -7.53
CA VAL A 20 -0.51 0.55 -8.82
C VAL A 20 -1.18 1.49 -9.82
N ASP A 21 -0.80 1.41 -11.09
CA ASP A 21 -1.34 2.30 -12.14
C ASP A 21 -2.79 1.97 -12.56
N GLU A 22 -3.19 0.70 -12.46
CA GLU A 22 -4.54 0.22 -12.83
C GLU A 22 -5.43 0.04 -11.60
N ASP A 23 -6.75 0.25 -11.74
CA ASP A 23 -7.71 0.02 -10.66
C ASP A 23 -7.82 -1.49 -10.32
N PRO A 24 -7.34 -1.93 -9.14
CA PRO A 24 -7.34 -3.33 -8.77
C PRO A 24 -8.74 -3.87 -8.44
N SER A 25 -9.74 -3.01 -8.24
CA SER A 25 -11.13 -3.41 -8.08
C SER A 25 -11.78 -3.84 -9.39
N ILE A 26 -11.25 -3.35 -10.52
CA ILE A 26 -11.68 -3.71 -11.87
C ILE A 26 -10.77 -4.81 -12.45
N ASN A 27 -9.45 -4.68 -12.29
CA ASN A 27 -8.46 -5.64 -12.76
C ASN A 27 -7.47 -6.01 -11.65
N ILE A 28 -7.72 -7.13 -10.97
CA ILE A 28 -6.86 -7.59 -9.86
C ILE A 28 -5.41 -7.88 -10.27
N SER A 29 -5.12 -8.06 -11.58
CA SER A 29 -3.77 -8.29 -12.07
C SER A 29 -2.86 -7.08 -11.86
N ALA A 30 -3.41 -5.88 -11.67
CA ALA A 30 -2.68 -4.67 -11.30
C ALA A 30 -1.76 -4.88 -10.09
N LEU A 31 -2.19 -5.69 -9.11
CA LEU A 31 -1.40 -5.99 -7.91
C LEU A 31 -0.11 -6.78 -8.19
N ARG A 32 0.07 -7.34 -9.40
CA ARG A 32 1.33 -7.97 -9.82
C ARG A 32 2.39 -6.95 -10.20
N ASN A 33 1.99 -5.74 -10.56
CA ASN A 33 2.84 -4.65 -11.03
C ASN A 33 2.71 -3.46 -10.06
N VAL A 34 3.37 -3.55 -8.90
CA VAL A 34 3.37 -2.48 -7.90
C VAL A 34 4.48 -1.48 -8.21
N ASP A 35 4.12 -0.23 -8.44
CA ASP A 35 5.05 0.82 -8.86
C ASP A 35 5.64 1.59 -7.68
N PHE A 36 4.91 1.65 -6.57
CA PHE A 36 5.32 2.35 -5.36
C PHE A 36 5.16 1.50 -4.11
N VAL A 37 6.14 1.56 -3.20
CA VAL A 37 6.10 0.88 -1.91
C VAL A 37 6.61 1.81 -0.80
N MET A 38 5.76 2.05 0.19
CA MET A 38 6.12 2.71 1.46
C MET A 38 5.88 1.77 2.64
N LYS A 39 6.82 1.74 3.58
CA LYS A 39 6.71 1.01 4.84
C LYS A 39 7.21 1.88 5.99
N GLU A 40 6.40 2.00 7.03
CA GLU A 40 6.64 2.80 8.24
C GLU A 40 7.06 4.24 7.89
N GLY A 41 6.46 4.81 6.84
CA GLY A 41 6.75 6.16 6.37
C GLY A 41 8.02 6.30 5.52
N LYS A 42 8.76 5.21 5.30
CA LYS A 42 9.94 5.19 4.44
C LYS A 42 9.59 4.65 3.06
N VAL A 43 10.05 5.33 2.01
CA VAL A 43 9.91 4.87 0.62
C VAL A 43 10.97 3.82 0.32
N PHE A 44 10.54 2.67 -0.19
CA PHE A 44 11.40 1.55 -0.60
C PHE A 44 11.45 1.36 -2.11
N LYS A 45 10.34 1.64 -2.80
CA LYS A 45 10.28 1.73 -4.26
C LYS A 45 9.65 3.08 -4.62
N GLY A 46 10.43 3.90 -5.32
CA GLY A 46 10.00 5.17 -5.89
C GLY A 46 9.71 5.05 -7.37
N ILE A 47 8.93 6.01 -7.87
CA ILE A 47 8.48 6.16 -9.25
C ILE A 47 9.63 6.62 -10.15
#